data_AF-A0A0U1RFC4-F1
#
_entry.id   AF-A0A0U1RFC4-F1
#
_cell.length_a   1.000
_cell.length_b   1.000
_cell.length_c   1.000
_cell.angle_alpha   90.00
_cell.angle_beta   90.00
_cell.angle_gamma   90.00
#
_symmetry.space_group_name_H-M   'P 1'
#
loop_
_entity.id
_entity.type
_entity.pdbx_description
1 polymer ?
#
loop_
_entity_poly.entity_id
_entity_poly.type
_entity_poly.pdbx_seq_one_letter_code
_entity_poly.pdbx_strand_id
1 'polypeptide(L)'
;MKLWPVVTGVAIALTLVACKSPTPPKGVQPISGFDASRYLGKWYEVARLENRFERGLEQVTATYGKRSDGGISVLNRGYDPVKNKWNESEGKAYFTGEPTTAALKVSFLGSVWI
;
A
#
# COMPACT_ATOMS: atom_id res chain seq x y z
N MET A 1 -11.43 42.08 21.89
CA MET A 1 -10.92 40.73 22.23
C MET A 1 -10.18 40.18 21.02
N LYS A 2 -8.92 39.76 21.15
CA LYS A 2 -8.13 39.25 20.02
C LYS A 2 -8.64 37.85 19.64
N LEU A 3 -9.37 37.74 18.53
CA LEU A 3 -9.99 36.49 18.06
C LEU A 3 -9.01 35.54 17.34
N TRP A 4 -7.83 36.04 16.95
CA TRP A 4 -6.81 35.27 16.23
C TRP A 4 -6.34 33.96 16.90
N PRO A 5 -6.08 33.87 18.22
CA PRO A 5 -5.69 32.59 18.83
C PRO A 5 -6.79 31.52 18.73
N VAL A 6 -8.07 31.91 18.75
CA VAL A 6 -9.20 30.99 18.58
C VAL A 6 -9.29 30.51 17.13
N VAL A 7 -9.12 31.42 16.16
CA VAL A 7 -9.11 31.08 14.73
C VAL A 7 -7.95 30.14 14.39
N THR A 8 -6.75 30.40 14.91
CA THR A 8 -5.58 29.53 14.72
C THR A 8 -5.78 28.16 15.38
N GLY A 9 -6.35 28.11 16.58
CA GLY A 9 -6.65 26.85 17.27
C GLY A 9 -7.65 25.97 16.51
N VAL A 10 -8.72 26.58 15.97
CA VAL A 10 -9.72 25.87 15.16
C VAL A 10 -9.12 25.39 13.83
N ALA A 11 -8.26 26.17 13.18
CA ALA A 11 -7.59 25.76 11.94
C ALA A 11 -6.66 24.54 12.15
N ILE A 12 -5.90 24.51 13.25
CA ILE A 12 -5.04 23.37 13.60
C ILE A 12 -5.87 22.12 13.97
N ALA A 13 -6.99 22.30 14.68
CA ALA A 13 -7.88 21.19 15.00
C ALA A 13 -8.54 20.59 13.73
N LEU A 14 -8.89 21.42 12.74
CA LEU A 14 -9.48 20.96 11.47
C LEU A 14 -8.49 20.22 10.56
N THR A 15 -7.19 20.55 10.60
CA THR A 15 -6.17 19.83 9.81
C THR A 15 -5.87 18.42 10.35
N LEU A 16 -6.11 18.16 11.64
CA LEU A 16 -5.90 16.85 12.26
C LEU A 16 -7.00 15.82 11.91
N VAL A 17 -8.18 16.24 11.46
CA VAL A 17 -9.31 15.34 11.13
C VAL A 17 -9.21 14.77 9.69
N ALA A 18 -8.30 15.29 8.86
CA ALA A 18 -8.20 14.90 7.45
C ALA A 18 -7.45 13.57 7.20
N CYS A 19 -6.79 12.99 8.22
CA CYS A 19 -6.03 11.74 8.08
C CYS A 19 -6.93 10.50 8.23
N LYS A 20 -7.82 10.24 7.26
CA LYS A 20 -8.52 8.94 7.19
C LYS A 20 -7.68 7.91 6.42
N SER A 21 -7.55 6.71 6.97
CA SER A 21 -7.03 5.55 6.23
C SER A 21 -7.95 5.26 5.03
N PRO A 22 -7.39 4.80 3.89
CA PRO A 22 -8.18 4.41 2.73
C PRO A 22 -9.12 3.27 3.12
N THR A 23 -10.30 3.28 2.52
CA THR A 23 -11.34 2.26 2.71
C THR A 23 -11.62 1.56 1.39
N PRO A 24 -12.07 0.29 1.40
CA PRO A 24 -12.49 -0.40 0.19
C PRO A 24 -13.55 0.41 -0.58
N PRO A 25 -13.55 0.37 -1.92
CA PRO A 25 -14.58 1.05 -2.73
C PRO A 25 -15.99 0.59 -2.37
N LYS A 26 -16.98 1.47 -2.56
CA LYS A 26 -18.39 1.11 -2.33
C LYS A 26 -18.77 -0.12 -3.16
N GLY A 27 -19.41 -1.10 -2.52
CA GLY A 27 -19.82 -2.36 -3.16
C GLY A 27 -18.75 -3.44 -3.20
N VAL A 28 -17.51 -3.15 -2.78
CA VAL A 28 -16.43 -4.15 -2.68
C VAL A 28 -16.33 -4.64 -1.24
N GLN A 29 -16.41 -5.96 -1.05
CA GLN A 29 -16.34 -6.60 0.26
C GLN A 29 -15.00 -7.36 0.42
N PRO A 30 -14.15 -6.97 1.38
CA PRO A 30 -12.96 -7.73 1.73
C PRO A 30 -13.28 -9.13 2.25
N ILE A 31 -12.37 -10.07 2.05
CA ILE A 31 -12.49 -11.44 2.57
C ILE A 31 -12.40 -11.42 4.11
N SER A 32 -13.34 -12.09 4.77
CA SER A 32 -13.29 -12.39 6.21
C SER A 32 -12.67 -13.78 6.47
N GLY A 33 -12.17 -14.01 7.68
CA GLY A 33 -11.44 -15.24 8.01
C GLY A 33 -10.08 -15.34 7.31
N PHE A 34 -9.50 -14.20 6.95
CA PHE A 34 -8.22 -14.13 6.26
C PHE A 34 -7.08 -14.64 7.16
N ASP A 35 -6.29 -15.55 6.61
CA ASP A 35 -5.06 -16.04 7.23
C ASP A 35 -3.86 -15.53 6.44
N ALA A 36 -3.24 -14.47 6.97
CA ALA A 36 -2.09 -13.84 6.34
C ALA A 36 -0.92 -14.80 6.13
N SER A 37 -0.75 -15.82 6.99
CA SER A 37 0.38 -16.75 6.90
C SER A 37 0.35 -17.58 5.61
N ARG A 38 -0.85 -17.93 5.15
CA ARG A 38 -1.07 -18.67 3.89
C ARG A 38 -0.98 -17.79 2.65
N TYR A 39 -1.09 -16.47 2.82
CA TYR A 39 -0.99 -15.49 1.74
C TYR A 39 0.46 -15.09 1.42
N LEU A 40 1.39 -15.35 2.36
CA LEU A 40 2.81 -15.08 2.19
C LEU A 40 3.40 -15.87 1.01
N GLY A 41 4.55 -15.40 0.53
CA GLY A 41 5.25 -16.01 -0.59
C GLY A 41 5.06 -15.23 -1.88
N LYS A 42 5.36 -15.89 -3.00
CA LYS A 42 5.43 -15.27 -4.32
C LYS A 42 4.15 -15.50 -5.11
N TRP A 43 3.62 -14.41 -5.65
CA TRP A 43 2.50 -14.38 -6.57
C TRP A 43 2.96 -13.88 -7.93
N TYR A 44 2.42 -14.49 -8.99
CA TYR A 44 2.66 -14.08 -10.37
C TYR A 44 1.48 -13.24 -10.84
N GLU A 45 1.77 -12.09 -11.43
CA GLU A 45 0.75 -11.23 -12.01
C GLU A 45 0.30 -11.82 -13.36
N VAL A 46 -0.96 -12.29 -13.41
CA VAL A 46 -1.56 -12.85 -14.63
C VAL A 46 -2.18 -11.74 -15.48
N ALA A 47 -2.78 -10.74 -14.85
CA ALA A 47 -3.40 -9.59 -15.49
C ALA A 47 -3.45 -8.40 -14.53
N ARG A 48 -3.46 -7.17 -15.08
CA ARG A 48 -3.57 -5.93 -14.32
C ARG A 48 -4.36 -4.88 -15.09
N LEU A 49 -4.91 -3.91 -14.35
CA LEU A 49 -5.30 -2.63 -14.92
C LEU A 49 -4.05 -1.77 -15.07
N GLU A 50 -3.86 -1.18 -16.25
CA GLU A 50 -2.64 -0.45 -16.54
C GLU A 50 -2.51 0.80 -15.67
N ASN A 51 -1.35 0.93 -15.02
CA ASN A 51 -0.99 2.10 -14.24
C ASN A 51 0.43 2.54 -14.64
N ARG A 52 0.78 3.79 -14.32
CA ARG A 52 2.08 4.37 -14.70
C ARG A 52 3.30 3.69 -14.04
N PHE A 53 3.12 3.00 -12.92
CA PHE A 53 4.22 2.47 -12.12
C PHE A 53 4.74 1.14 -12.67
N GLU A 54 3.88 0.37 -13.34
CA GLU A 54 4.19 -0.97 -13.83
C GLU A 54 4.15 -1.06 -15.37
N ARG A 55 3.88 0.07 -16.05
CA ARG A 55 3.80 0.16 -17.51
C ARG A 55 5.09 -0.38 -18.15
N GLY A 56 4.91 -1.28 -19.10
CA GLY A 56 6.00 -1.89 -19.87
C GLY A 56 6.78 -2.97 -19.13
N LEU A 57 6.44 -3.30 -17.87
CA LEU A 57 7.07 -4.41 -17.16
C LEU A 57 6.40 -5.74 -17.48
N GLU A 58 7.22 -6.75 -17.71
CA GLU A 58 6.85 -8.15 -17.93
C GLU A 58 7.30 -9.03 -16.76
N GLN A 59 6.81 -10.28 -16.73
CA GLN A 59 7.20 -11.28 -15.72
C GLN A 59 7.05 -10.76 -14.29
N VAL A 60 5.98 -10.01 -14.04
CA VAL A 60 5.79 -9.31 -12.77
C VAL A 60 5.43 -10.28 -11.66
N THR A 61 6.07 -10.10 -10.51
CA THR A 61 5.80 -10.85 -9.29
C THR A 61 5.62 -9.93 -8.11
N ALA A 62 4.77 -10.33 -7.17
CA ALA A 62 4.65 -9.72 -5.85
C ALA A 62 5.05 -10.77 -4.80
N THR A 63 6.03 -10.47 -3.97
CA THR A 63 6.46 -11.35 -2.88
C THR A 63 6.09 -10.74 -1.55
N TYR A 64 5.31 -11.49 -0.75
CA TYR A 64 4.81 -11.07 0.55
C TYR A 64 5.57 -11.76 1.68
N GLY A 65 6.05 -10.98 2.64
CA GLY A 65 6.79 -11.46 3.81
C GLY A 65 6.19 -10.98 5.12
N LYS A 66 6.30 -11.79 6.17
CA LYS A 66 5.89 -11.40 7.53
C LYS A 66 6.88 -10.39 8.09
N ARG A 67 6.38 -9.32 8.73
CA ARG A 67 7.20 -8.37 9.49
C ARG A 67 7.02 -8.55 10.99
N SER A 68 8.04 -8.17 11.77
CA SER A 68 7.99 -8.20 13.24
C SER A 68 7.04 -7.16 13.84
N ASP A 69 6.76 -6.08 13.11
CA ASP A 69 5.84 -5.00 13.50
C ASP A 69 4.35 -5.31 13.22
N GLY A 70 4.04 -6.56 12.86
CA GLY A 70 2.68 -6.99 12.53
C GLY A 70 2.22 -6.64 11.11
N GLY A 71 3.04 -5.94 10.32
CA GLY A 71 2.77 -5.69 8.91
C GLY A 71 3.21 -6.82 7.98
N ILE A 72 3.04 -6.58 6.67
CA ILE A 72 3.51 -7.44 5.58
C ILE A 72 4.49 -6.64 4.71
N SER A 73 5.66 -7.19 4.43
CA SER A 73 6.58 -6.62 3.43
C SER A 73 6.08 -6.99 2.04
N VAL A 74 6.16 -6.05 1.10
CA VAL A 74 5.75 -6.24 -0.29
C VAL A 74 6.96 -5.97 -1.18
N LEU A 75 7.38 -6.95 -1.96
CA LEU A 75 8.40 -6.77 -2.99
C LEU A 75 7.76 -7.02 -4.36
N ASN A 76 7.55 -5.96 -5.12
CA ASN A 76 7.14 -6.06 -6.52
C ASN A 76 8.39 -6.07 -7.40
N ARG A 77 8.46 -7.00 -8.35
CA ARG A 77 9.58 -7.15 -9.28
C ARG A 77 9.05 -7.40 -10.68
N GLY A 78 9.58 -6.69 -11.67
CA GLY A 78 9.22 -6.86 -13.09
C GLY A 78 10.40 -6.59 -14.00
N TYR A 79 10.41 -7.19 -15.18
CA TYR A 79 11.46 -7.04 -16.18
C TYR A 79 11.07 -5.96 -17.20
N ASP A 80 11.95 -4.98 -17.43
CA ASP A 80 11.83 -3.94 -18.45
C ASP A 80 12.55 -4.42 -19.73
N PRO A 81 11.83 -4.82 -20.79
CA PRO A 81 12.44 -5.38 -22.01
C PRO A 81 13.14 -4.31 -22.84
N VAL A 82 12.79 -3.03 -22.69
CA VAL A 82 13.43 -1.92 -23.43
C VAL A 82 14.79 -1.61 -22.83
N LYS A 83 14.89 -1.60 -21.50
CA LYS A 83 16.14 -1.33 -20.78
C LYS A 83 16.94 -2.60 -20.46
N ASN A 84 16.40 -3.78 -20.79
CA ASN A 84 16.98 -5.09 -20.49
C ASN A 84 17.40 -5.22 -19.01
N LYS A 85 16.50 -4.86 -18.09
CA LYS A 85 16.81 -4.88 -16.65
C LYS A 85 15.60 -5.20 -15.79
N TRP A 86 15.87 -5.71 -14.60
CA TRP A 86 14.85 -5.88 -13.56
C TRP A 86 14.64 -4.56 -12.82
N ASN A 87 13.37 -4.22 -12.59
CA ASN A 87 12.94 -3.15 -11.73
C ASN A 87 12.24 -3.74 -10.50
N GLU A 88 12.52 -3.17 -9.33
CA GLU A 88 12.00 -3.64 -8.06
C GLU A 88 11.44 -2.46 -7.26
N SER A 89 10.39 -2.73 -6.49
CA SER A 89 9.77 -1.77 -5.58
C SER A 89 9.44 -2.44 -4.26
N GLU A 90 9.97 -1.87 -3.18
CA GLU A 90 9.73 -2.34 -1.82
C GLU A 90 8.67 -1.49 -1.15
N GLY A 91 7.73 -2.18 -0.50
CA GLY A 91 6.61 -1.60 0.19
C GLY A 91 6.31 -2.28 1.51
N LYS A 92 5.44 -1.63 2.28
CA LYS A 92 4.90 -2.14 3.53
C LYS A 92 3.39 -2.07 3.46
N ALA A 93 2.74 -3.15 3.88
CA ALA A 93 1.31 -3.24 4.00
C ALA A 93 0.91 -3.40 5.47
N TYR A 94 -0.11 -2.67 5.89
CA TYR A 94 -0.70 -2.76 7.22
C TYR A 94 -2.21 -2.95 7.09
N PHE A 95 -2.79 -3.79 7.94
CA PHE A 95 -4.23 -3.94 8.04
C PHE A 95 -4.87 -2.61 8.46
N THR A 96 -6.00 -2.27 7.85
CA THR A 96 -6.76 -1.06 8.21
C THR A 96 -7.77 -1.30 9.34
N GLY A 97 -7.89 -2.56 9.80
CA GLY A 97 -8.78 -3.01 10.87
C GLY A 97 -8.31 -4.38 11.37
N GLU A 98 -9.26 -5.27 11.68
CA GLU A 98 -8.96 -6.61 12.18
C GLU A 98 -8.08 -7.43 11.21
N PRO A 99 -7.01 -8.11 11.68
CA PRO A 99 -6.12 -8.92 10.83
C PRO A 99 -6.79 -10.09 10.11
N THR A 100 -7.97 -10.51 10.58
CA THR A 100 -8.80 -11.56 9.96
C THR A 100 -9.65 -11.04 8.80
N THR A 101 -9.55 -9.75 8.47
CA THR A 101 -10.19 -9.13 7.30
C THR A 101 -9.12 -8.71 6.31
N ALA A 102 -9.22 -9.15 5.05
CA ALA A 102 -8.25 -8.87 3.98
C ALA A 102 -8.35 -7.43 3.43
N ALA A 103 -8.29 -6.43 4.33
CA ALA A 103 -8.29 -5.01 4.02
C ALA A 103 -6.98 -4.38 4.53
N LEU A 104 -6.12 -3.98 3.60
CA LEU A 104 -4.81 -3.43 3.90
C LEU A 104 -4.57 -2.12 3.16
N LYS A 105 -3.75 -1.26 3.77
CA LYS A 105 -3.12 -0.11 3.10
C LYS A 105 -1.69 -0.46 2.79
N VAL A 106 -1.30 -0.31 1.52
CA VAL A 106 0.07 -0.48 1.06
C VAL A 106 0.70 0.88 0.80
N SER A 107 1.94 1.04 1.24
CA SER A 107 2.77 2.19 0.90
C SER A 107 4.09 1.69 0.33
N PHE A 108 4.43 2.16 -0.86
CA PHE A 108 5.76 2.04 -1.43
C PHE A 108 6.50 3.31 -1.09
N LEU A 109 7.55 3.21 -0.27
CA LEU A 109 8.46 4.33 -0.12
C LEU A 109 9.26 4.37 -1.41
N GLY A 110 9.10 5.44 -2.19
CA GLY A 110 9.96 5.67 -3.33
C GLY A 110 11.40 5.71 -2.81
N SER A 111 12.19 4.72 -3.20
CA SER A 111 13.62 4.75 -2.97
C SER A 111 14.17 5.96 -3.72
N VAL A 112 14.34 7.07 -3.02
CA VAL A 112 15.29 8.11 -3.42
C VAL A 112 16.65 7.47 -3.22
N TRP A 113 17.17 6.85 -4.29
CA TRP A 113 18.60 6.62 -4.42
C TRP A 113 19.09 7.66 -5.44
N ILE A 114 19.90 8.56 -4.90
CA ILE A 114 20.81 9.45 -5.64
C ILE A 114 21.78 8.58 -6.44
#